data_AF-A0A354P5C5-F1
#
_entry.id   AF-A0A354P5C5-F1
#
_cell.length_a   1.000
_cell.length_b   1.000
_cell.length_c   1.000
_cell.angle_alpha   90.00
_cell.angle_beta   90.00
_cell.angle_gamma   90.00
#
_symmetry.space_group_name_H-M   'P 1'
#
loop_
_entity.id
_entity.type
_entity.pdbx_description
1 polymer ?
#
loop_
_entity_poly.entity_id
_entity_poly.type
_entity_poly.pdbx_seq_one_letter_code
_entity_poly.pdbx_strand_id
1 'polypeptide(L)'
;MTLLAQVTCPHCWHVFAPEESLWISEHPDLVGDAKLGSDFAQRFLPSRFSVEGDAIDAAGYRATRMACPNCHLEIARAAYQIPALFYSILGAPACGKSYFLASMTWRLRQLLPQYFQVTMNDADAQSNARLHQYEEQQFLNPDPDQLVSLAKTETQGDLYDRVTMGDHSVTLPRPFLFTLQPTARHPNYSRSRTVSRVVCLYDNAGESFLPGADTVSSPVTRHLALSACLFFCFDPTQDPRFRRACEGKSTDPQMVARASRLDREASVRQDTILLEAIQRVRRHAGLREDQLHQRPMVIVVTKWDSWKNLLPDLPNDAPYFDIAGQPLRTLNLDRIRHVSDRLESLLRTLCPEIVAAAQGFVQDLTFIPVSATGRGPERDPTTGSLGIRPRDIEPYWVEVPMLYAISQWARGLIGTQQMIPAGRNAGASPLSGSNAGSDRPRSENQ
;
A
#
# COMPACT_ATOMS: atom_id res chain seq x y z
N MET A 1 0.39 19.18 18.35
CA MET A 1 -0.10 17.79 18.27
C MET A 1 0.53 17.02 19.41
N THR A 2 -0.18 16.07 20.02
CA THR A 2 0.38 15.19 21.06
C THR A 2 1.06 14.00 20.40
N LEU A 3 2.14 13.50 21.02
CA LEU A 3 2.78 12.26 20.59
C LEU A 3 1.84 11.07 20.78
N LEU A 4 2.03 10.04 19.96
CA LEU A 4 1.39 8.74 20.17
C LEU A 4 1.98 8.06 21.41
N ALA A 5 1.21 7.19 22.07
CA ALA A 5 1.72 6.40 23.19
C ALA A 5 2.81 5.39 22.77
N GLN A 6 2.74 4.92 21.52
CA GLN A 6 3.69 3.98 20.94
C GLN A 6 3.89 4.31 19.47
N VAL A 7 5.10 4.01 18.98
CA VAL A 7 5.52 4.18 17.59
C VAL A 7 5.92 2.82 17.04
N THR A 8 5.37 2.46 15.89
CA THR A 8 5.83 1.28 15.14
C THR A 8 6.79 1.74 14.06
N CYS A 9 8.04 1.30 14.13
CA CYS A 9 9.03 1.60 13.09
C CYS A 9 8.56 1.06 11.73
N PRO A 10 8.51 1.89 10.67
CA PRO A 10 8.07 1.43 9.36
C PRO A 10 9.13 0.59 8.62
N HIS A 11 10.35 0.48 9.15
CA HIS A 11 11.41 -0.31 8.54
C HIS A 11 11.55 -1.70 9.16
N CYS A 12 11.58 -1.78 10.50
CA CYS A 12 11.80 -3.03 11.22
C CYS A 12 10.63 -3.50 12.08
N TRP A 13 9.53 -2.73 12.11
CA TRP A 13 8.30 -3.02 12.86
C TRP A 13 8.44 -3.14 14.38
N HIS A 14 9.60 -2.76 14.92
CA HIS A 14 9.78 -2.63 16.35
C HIS A 14 8.84 -1.56 16.89
N VAL A 15 8.15 -1.89 17.99
CA VAL A 15 7.25 -1.00 18.71
C VAL A 15 7.97 -0.47 19.94
N PHE A 16 8.01 0.85 20.08
CA PHE A 16 8.75 1.53 21.15
C PHE A 16 7.99 2.81 21.57
N ALA A 17 8.28 3.31 22.77
CA ALA A 17 7.74 4.57 23.26
C ALA A 17 8.50 5.76 22.62
N PRO A 18 7.86 6.91 22.34
CA PRO A 18 8.53 8.05 21.70
C PRO A 18 9.81 8.52 22.42
N GLU A 19 9.87 8.43 23.75
CA GLU A 19 11.04 8.79 24.55
C GLU A 19 12.26 7.86 24.34
N GLU A 20 12.05 6.67 23.79
CA GLU A 20 13.13 5.72 23.46
C GLU A 20 13.77 6.04 22.10
N SER A 21 13.26 7.03 21.37
CA SER A 21 13.75 7.39 20.04
C SER A 21 15.19 7.91 20.09
N LEU A 22 16.00 7.41 19.16
CA LEU A 22 17.31 8.00 18.92
C LEU A 22 17.17 9.26 18.07
N TRP A 23 18.12 10.18 18.21
CA TRP A 23 18.26 11.36 17.37
C TRP A 23 19.52 11.25 16.53
N ILE A 24 19.51 11.83 15.34
CA ILE A 24 20.60 11.74 14.37
C ILE A 24 21.45 13.02 14.49
N SER A 25 22.73 12.87 14.83
CA SER A 25 23.67 14.00 14.95
C SER A 25 23.76 14.81 13.65
N GLU A 26 23.93 16.13 13.79
CA GLU A 26 24.10 17.05 12.65
C GLU A 26 25.54 17.58 12.54
N HIS A 27 26.36 17.45 13.59
CA HIS A 27 27.77 17.80 13.53
C HIS A 27 28.56 16.88 12.56
N PRO A 28 29.34 17.40 11.60
CA PRO A 28 30.07 16.59 10.61
C PRO A 28 31.03 15.54 11.19
N ASP A 29 31.65 15.83 12.33
CA ASP A 29 32.60 14.91 12.97
C ASP A 29 31.92 13.80 13.79
N LEU A 30 30.61 13.90 14.06
CA LEU A 30 29.86 12.88 14.80
C LEU A 30 29.31 11.81 13.84
N VAL A 31 30.23 11.01 13.29
CA VAL A 31 29.95 9.89 12.38
C VAL A 31 30.32 8.54 13.01
N GLY A 32 29.84 7.46 12.41
CA GLY A 32 30.03 6.09 12.87
C GLY A 32 28.86 5.56 13.67
N ASP A 33 27.83 5.11 12.96
CA ASP A 33 26.70 4.44 13.59
C ASP A 33 26.97 2.94 13.80
N ALA A 34 26.61 2.43 14.98
CA ALA A 34 26.84 1.04 15.36
C ALA A 34 26.11 0.01 14.47
N LYS A 35 25.01 0.41 13.80
CA LYS A 35 24.21 -0.50 12.95
C LYS A 35 24.37 -0.20 11.47
N LEU A 36 24.55 1.06 11.10
CA LEU A 36 24.60 1.48 9.69
C LEU A 36 26.03 1.62 9.14
N GLY A 37 27.03 1.75 10.02
CA GLY A 37 28.44 1.81 9.64
C GLY A 37 29.08 3.19 9.81
N SER A 38 30.36 3.28 9.42
CA SER A 38 31.23 4.45 9.62
C SER A 38 30.72 5.74 8.98
N ASP A 39 30.04 5.60 7.83
CA ASP A 39 29.71 6.73 6.96
C ASP A 39 28.42 7.43 7.37
N PHE A 40 27.72 6.87 8.37
CA PHE A 40 26.47 7.38 8.86
C PHE A 40 26.68 8.23 10.12
N ALA A 41 25.97 9.34 10.21
CA ALA A 41 25.94 10.17 11.42
C ALA A 41 25.58 9.33 12.66
N GLN A 42 26.18 9.63 13.80
CA GLN A 42 25.89 8.92 15.04
C GLN A 42 24.42 9.09 15.43
N ARG A 43 23.80 7.99 15.90
CA ARG A 43 22.50 8.04 16.57
C ARG A 43 22.74 8.08 18.07
N PHE A 44 22.03 8.96 18.78
CA PHE A 44 22.18 9.12 20.23
C PHE A 44 20.83 9.26 20.92
N LEU A 45 20.75 8.79 22.16
CA LEU A 45 19.62 9.07 23.03
C LEU A 45 19.83 10.47 23.66
N PRO A 46 18.89 11.41 23.49
CA PRO A 46 19.10 12.78 23.91
C PRO A 46 19.06 12.94 25.43
N SER A 47 20.03 13.68 25.97
CA SER A 47 20.05 14.11 27.39
C SER A 47 19.78 15.60 27.56
N ARG A 48 19.78 16.35 26.45
CA ARG A 48 19.60 17.81 26.40
C ARG A 48 18.73 18.17 25.21
N PHE A 49 17.88 19.17 25.41
CA PHE A 49 17.00 19.70 24.38
C PHE A 49 17.08 21.21 24.31
N SER A 50 16.85 21.76 23.12
CA SER A 50 16.56 23.17 22.92
C SER A 50 15.17 23.53 23.49
N VAL A 51 14.87 24.83 23.58
CA VAL A 51 13.54 25.30 24.00
C VAL A 51 12.45 24.94 22.97
N GLU A 52 12.84 24.74 21.72
CA GLU A 52 11.97 24.27 20.64
C GLU A 52 11.75 22.74 20.67
N GLY A 53 12.46 22.02 21.53
CA GLY A 53 12.34 20.57 21.70
C GLY A 53 13.19 19.75 20.73
N ASP A 54 14.22 20.34 20.12
CA ASP A 54 15.22 19.62 19.32
C ASP A 54 16.30 19.04 20.24
N ALA A 55 16.74 17.81 19.96
CA ALA A 55 17.85 17.22 20.71
C ALA A 55 19.14 18.00 20.46
N ILE A 56 20.00 18.09 21.48
CA ILE A 56 21.33 18.71 21.35
C ILE A 56 22.39 17.60 21.38
N ASP A 57 23.16 17.48 20.29
CA ASP A 57 24.21 16.47 20.18
C ASP A 57 25.42 16.78 21.09
N ALA A 58 26.42 15.88 21.08
CA ALA A 58 27.60 16.00 21.93
C ALA A 58 28.44 17.25 21.59
N ALA A 59 28.39 17.73 20.34
CA ALA A 59 29.10 18.92 19.88
C ALA A 59 28.29 20.21 20.06
N GLY A 60 27.06 20.12 20.58
CA GLY A 60 26.20 21.27 20.84
C GLY A 60 25.31 21.68 19.66
N TYR A 61 25.27 20.90 18.58
CA TYR A 61 24.42 21.15 17.43
C TYR A 61 23.00 20.65 17.69
N ARG A 62 22.03 21.32 17.09
CA ARG A 62 20.62 20.91 17.15
C ARG A 62 20.41 19.77 16.16
N ALA A 63 19.95 18.63 16.64
CA ALA A 63 19.52 17.51 15.84
C ALA A 63 18.00 17.61 15.65
N THR A 64 17.55 17.55 14.40
CA THR A 64 16.12 17.66 14.04
C THR A 64 15.53 16.35 13.52
N ARG A 65 16.34 15.32 13.33
CA ARG A 65 15.94 14.02 12.77
C ARG A 65 15.96 12.93 13.83
N MET A 66 15.00 12.01 13.73
CA MET A 66 14.80 10.92 14.69
C MET A 66 14.98 9.56 14.00
N ALA A 67 15.41 8.57 14.76
CA ALA A 67 15.72 7.23 14.29
C ALA A 67 15.15 6.16 15.23
N CYS A 68 14.93 4.97 14.67
CA CYS A 68 14.48 3.81 15.42
C CYS A 68 15.55 3.38 16.44
N PRO A 69 15.22 3.12 17.72
CA PRO A 69 16.17 2.55 18.67
C PRO A 69 16.61 1.13 18.30
N ASN A 70 15.80 0.41 17.52
CA ASN A 70 16.13 -0.94 17.10
C ASN A 70 16.92 -0.98 15.79
N CYS A 71 16.50 -0.33 14.71
CA CYS A 71 17.24 -0.42 13.42
C CYS A 71 18.08 0.79 13.06
N HIS A 72 18.04 1.87 13.84
CA HIS A 72 18.77 3.14 13.60
C HIS A 72 18.42 3.86 12.28
N LEU A 73 17.54 3.30 11.46
CA LEU A 73 16.97 3.96 10.30
C LEU A 73 16.10 5.14 10.72
N GLU A 74 16.16 6.19 9.92
CA GLU A 74 15.41 7.43 10.13
C GLU A 74 13.90 7.15 10.09
N ILE A 75 13.16 7.77 11.01
CA ILE A 75 11.70 7.66 11.08
C ILE A 75 11.12 9.06 10.91
N ALA A 76 10.24 9.21 9.91
CA ALA A 76 9.49 10.42 9.67
C ALA A 76 8.77 10.93 10.92
N ARG A 77 8.90 12.24 11.21
CA ARG A 77 8.25 12.87 12.38
C ARG A 77 6.73 12.61 12.43
N ALA A 78 6.08 12.51 11.28
CA ALA A 78 4.65 12.20 11.18
C ALA A 78 4.27 10.88 11.87
N ALA A 79 5.14 9.86 11.85
CA ALA A 79 4.88 8.56 12.48
C ALA A 79 4.80 8.63 14.01
N TYR A 80 5.33 9.70 14.62
CA TYR A 80 5.26 9.93 16.06
C TYR A 80 3.96 10.61 16.51
N GLN A 81 3.20 11.18 15.57
CA GLN A 81 2.04 12.03 15.86
C GLN A 81 0.74 11.50 15.24
N ILE A 82 0.84 10.72 14.17
CA ILE A 82 -0.29 10.25 13.38
C ILE A 82 -0.19 8.72 13.27
N PRO A 83 -1.23 7.95 13.65
CA PRO A 83 -1.20 6.50 13.59
C PRO A 83 -0.93 5.97 12.17
N ALA A 84 -0.04 4.99 12.07
CA ALA A 84 0.34 4.37 10.80
C ALA A 84 -0.56 3.18 10.43
N LEU A 85 -0.86 3.03 9.14
CA LEU A 85 -1.47 1.86 8.52
C LEU A 85 -0.48 1.29 7.50
N PHE A 86 -0.19 0.00 7.65
CA PHE A 86 0.73 -0.72 6.78
C PHE A 86 -0.03 -1.44 5.68
N TYR A 87 0.51 -1.42 4.46
CA TYR A 87 -0.07 -2.06 3.29
C TYR A 87 1.04 -2.70 2.46
N SER A 88 0.79 -3.90 1.97
CA SER A 88 1.81 -4.63 1.20
C SER A 88 1.30 -4.95 -0.20
N ILE A 89 2.12 -4.62 -1.20
CA ILE A 89 1.93 -5.03 -2.59
C ILE A 89 2.85 -6.20 -2.86
N LEU A 90 2.28 -7.30 -3.34
CA LEU A 90 2.98 -8.54 -3.65
C LEU A 90 2.45 -9.13 -4.97
N GLY A 91 3.20 -10.03 -5.57
CA GLY A 91 2.85 -10.64 -6.85
C GLY A 91 4.09 -11.08 -7.62
N ALA A 92 3.90 -11.90 -8.66
CA ALA A 92 5.00 -12.47 -9.43
C ALA A 92 5.92 -11.39 -10.05
N PRO A 93 7.18 -11.72 -10.39
CA PRO A 93 8.02 -10.83 -11.19
C PRO A 93 7.29 -10.35 -12.45
N ALA A 94 7.50 -9.07 -12.82
CA ALA A 94 6.90 -8.45 -14.01
C ALA A 94 5.35 -8.42 -14.10
N CYS A 95 4.62 -8.66 -13.01
CA CYS A 95 3.14 -8.58 -13.00
C CYS A 95 2.57 -7.14 -12.99
N GLY A 96 3.44 -6.12 -12.94
CA GLY A 96 3.07 -4.71 -12.98
C GLY A 96 2.95 -4.00 -11.63
N LYS A 97 3.54 -4.51 -10.54
CA LYS A 97 3.48 -3.88 -9.19
C LYS A 97 3.96 -2.43 -9.17
N SER A 98 5.14 -2.14 -9.74
CA SER A 98 5.73 -0.79 -9.73
C SER A 98 4.88 0.18 -10.56
N TYR A 99 4.35 -0.28 -11.70
CA TYR A 99 3.37 0.47 -12.49
C TYR A 99 2.09 0.73 -11.70
N PHE A 100 1.55 -0.29 -11.03
CA PHE A 100 0.36 -0.16 -10.18
C PHE A 100 0.60 0.84 -9.05
N LEU A 101 1.71 0.72 -8.32
CA LEU A 101 2.07 1.64 -7.23
C LEU A 101 2.16 3.08 -7.73
N ALA A 102 2.94 3.34 -8.78
CA ALA A 102 3.14 4.69 -9.32
C ALA A 102 1.84 5.31 -9.85
N SER A 103 1.07 4.57 -10.65
CA SER A 103 -0.21 5.08 -11.16
C SER A 103 -1.23 5.28 -10.05
N MET A 104 -1.27 4.40 -9.06
CA MET A 104 -2.15 4.51 -7.90
C MET A 104 -1.82 5.76 -7.07
N THR A 105 -0.56 5.99 -6.70
CA THR A 105 -0.16 7.15 -5.89
C THR A 105 -0.37 8.45 -6.65
N TRP A 106 -0.01 8.48 -7.93
CA TRP A 106 -0.26 9.62 -8.83
C TRP A 106 -1.74 10.00 -8.88
N ARG A 107 -2.63 9.01 -9.10
CA ARG A 107 -4.08 9.24 -9.14
C ARG A 107 -4.63 9.64 -7.78
N LEU A 108 -4.20 9.01 -6.69
CA LEU A 108 -4.69 9.35 -5.35
C LEU A 108 -4.34 10.80 -4.94
N ARG A 109 -3.14 11.29 -5.27
CA ARG A 109 -2.74 12.69 -5.00
C ARG A 109 -3.68 13.71 -5.66
N GLN A 110 -4.28 13.37 -6.79
CA GLN A 110 -5.24 14.24 -7.49
C GLN A 110 -6.68 14.04 -6.98
N LEU A 111 -7.10 12.78 -6.84
CA LEU A 111 -8.49 12.43 -6.57
C LEU A 111 -8.90 12.63 -5.11
N LEU A 112 -8.03 12.33 -4.15
CA LEU A 112 -8.33 12.48 -2.73
C LEU A 112 -8.71 13.92 -2.36
N PRO A 113 -7.95 14.97 -2.74
CA PRO A 113 -8.33 16.33 -2.39
C PRO A 113 -9.57 16.80 -3.16
N GLN A 114 -9.71 16.38 -4.43
CA GLN A 114 -10.81 16.81 -5.28
C GLN A 114 -12.15 16.20 -4.87
N TYR A 115 -12.19 14.89 -4.62
CA TYR A 115 -13.43 14.13 -4.43
C TYR A 115 -13.73 13.83 -2.96
N PHE A 116 -12.70 13.65 -2.15
CA PHE A 116 -12.86 13.23 -0.76
C PHE A 116 -12.41 14.29 0.24
N GLN A 117 -11.93 15.46 -0.20
CA GLN A 117 -11.42 16.52 0.67
C GLN A 117 -10.33 16.01 1.63
N VAL A 118 -9.47 15.10 1.15
CA VAL A 118 -8.34 14.54 1.90
C VAL A 118 -7.06 14.86 1.15
N THR A 119 -6.07 15.45 1.82
CA THR A 119 -4.73 15.64 1.24
C THR A 119 -3.90 14.38 1.41
N MET A 120 -3.13 14.03 0.38
CA MET A 120 -2.10 13.01 0.43
C MET A 120 -0.75 13.67 0.17
N ASN A 121 0.09 13.76 1.19
CA ASN A 121 1.42 14.37 1.11
C ASN A 121 2.49 13.36 1.51
N ASP A 122 3.72 13.53 1.04
CA ASP A 122 4.82 12.72 1.53
C ASP A 122 5.04 12.93 3.02
N ALA A 123 5.14 11.83 3.74
CA ALA A 123 5.63 11.86 5.11
C ALA A 123 7.16 11.82 5.15
N ASP A 124 7.77 11.25 4.10
CA ASP A 124 9.22 11.14 3.91
C ASP A 124 9.58 11.19 2.42
N ALA A 125 10.09 12.34 1.97
CA ALA A 125 10.46 12.53 0.57
C ALA A 125 11.68 11.69 0.15
N GLN A 126 12.60 11.38 1.08
CA GLN A 126 13.79 10.59 0.78
C GLN A 126 13.41 9.12 0.58
N SER A 127 12.53 8.60 1.44
CA SER A 127 12.01 7.24 1.28
C SER A 127 11.16 7.11 -0.01
N ASN A 128 10.45 8.18 -0.41
CA ASN A 128 9.62 8.18 -1.60
C ASN A 128 10.37 8.51 -2.91
N ALA A 129 11.68 8.79 -2.88
CA ALA A 129 12.44 9.24 -4.05
C ALA A 129 12.33 8.29 -5.26
N ARG A 130 12.35 6.97 -5.03
CA ARG A 130 12.22 5.99 -6.11
C ARG A 130 10.84 6.02 -6.77
N LEU A 131 9.80 6.28 -6.00
CA LEU A 131 8.45 6.46 -6.53
C LEU A 131 8.36 7.73 -7.38
N HIS A 132 8.97 8.82 -6.93
CA HIS A 132 9.02 10.07 -7.72
C HIS A 132 9.68 9.85 -9.07
N GLN A 133 10.77 9.06 -9.14
CA GLN A 133 11.37 8.70 -10.42
C GLN A 133 10.40 7.92 -11.33
N TYR A 134 9.59 7.01 -10.77
CA TYR A 134 8.58 6.29 -11.56
C TYR A 134 7.46 7.21 -12.05
N GLU A 135 7.03 8.18 -11.22
CA GLU A 135 6.02 9.17 -11.58
C GLU A 135 6.56 10.14 -12.63
N GLU A 136 7.79 10.60 -12.49
CA GLU A 136 8.48 11.47 -13.45
C GLU A 136 8.61 10.81 -14.82
N GLN A 137 9.06 9.56 -14.85
CA GLN A 137 9.24 8.83 -16.11
C GLN A 137 7.92 8.59 -16.86
N GLN A 138 6.81 8.39 -16.15
CA GLN A 138 5.52 8.03 -16.74
C GLN A 138 4.60 9.23 -16.99
N PHE A 139 4.50 10.17 -16.05
CA PHE A 139 3.46 11.21 -16.08
C PHE A 139 4.02 12.62 -16.30
N LEU A 140 5.31 12.84 -16.03
CA LEU A 140 5.97 14.14 -16.18
C LEU A 140 7.14 14.08 -17.17
N ASN A 141 7.12 13.11 -18.08
CA ASN A 141 8.19 12.96 -19.05
C ASN A 141 8.18 14.16 -20.04
N PRO A 142 9.30 14.89 -20.20
CA PRO A 142 9.37 16.01 -21.13
C PRO A 142 9.26 15.59 -22.59
N ASP A 143 9.57 14.33 -22.93
CA ASP A 143 9.33 13.73 -24.24
C ASP A 143 8.16 12.75 -24.14
N PRO A 144 6.92 13.23 -24.36
CA PRO A 144 5.73 12.42 -24.18
C PRO A 144 5.54 11.36 -25.28
N ASP A 145 6.36 11.43 -26.34
CA ASP A 145 6.41 10.48 -27.43
C ASP A 145 7.47 9.40 -27.23
N GLN A 146 8.45 9.59 -26.35
CA GLN A 146 9.46 8.57 -26.09
C GLN A 146 8.85 7.35 -25.40
N LEU A 147 9.12 6.15 -25.92
CA LEU A 147 8.73 4.91 -25.24
C LEU A 147 9.50 4.77 -23.93
N VAL A 148 8.76 4.65 -22.82
CA VAL A 148 9.34 4.41 -21.50
C VAL A 148 8.97 3.04 -20.96
N SER A 149 9.88 2.48 -20.15
CA SER A 149 9.60 1.29 -19.35
C SER A 149 10.17 1.47 -17.95
N LEU A 150 9.41 1.09 -16.92
CA LEU A 150 9.93 1.05 -15.55
C LEU A 150 10.86 -0.15 -15.42
N ALA A 151 12.02 0.08 -14.81
CA ALA A 151 12.95 -1.01 -14.47
C ALA A 151 12.30 -2.01 -13.50
N LYS A 152 12.75 -3.28 -13.55
CA LYS A 152 12.27 -4.31 -12.63
C LYS A 152 12.62 -3.93 -11.19
N THR A 153 11.71 -4.20 -10.27
CA THR A 153 11.98 -4.17 -8.82
C THR A 153 12.98 -5.28 -8.50
N GLU A 154 14.22 -4.94 -8.16
CA GLU A 154 15.25 -5.90 -7.75
C GLU A 154 15.17 -6.17 -6.23
N THR A 155 15.65 -7.34 -5.77
CA THR A 155 15.69 -7.73 -4.35
C THR A 155 16.84 -7.10 -3.56
N GLN A 156 17.71 -6.34 -4.24
CA GLN A 156 18.82 -5.59 -3.67
C GLN A 156 18.90 -4.25 -4.40
N GLY A 157 19.24 -3.16 -3.69
CA GLY A 157 19.32 -1.82 -4.27
C GLY A 157 18.47 -0.80 -3.50
N ASP A 158 18.06 0.28 -4.17
CA ASP A 158 17.48 1.51 -3.59
C ASP A 158 16.20 1.32 -2.75
N LEU A 159 15.56 0.15 -2.84
CA LEU A 159 14.35 -0.19 -2.09
C LEU A 159 14.62 -0.97 -0.80
N TYR A 160 15.88 -1.19 -0.44
CA TYR A 160 16.26 -1.90 0.77
C TYR A 160 17.43 -1.24 1.48
N ASP A 161 17.34 -1.23 2.81
CA ASP A 161 18.38 -0.74 3.69
C ASP A 161 19.08 -1.92 4.37
N ARG A 162 20.42 -1.89 4.41
CA ARG A 162 21.23 -2.89 5.15
C ARG A 162 21.57 -2.35 6.53
N VAL A 163 21.26 -3.14 7.55
CA VAL A 163 21.44 -2.78 8.96
C VAL A 163 22.12 -3.93 9.70
N THR A 164 23.15 -3.63 10.46
CA THR A 164 23.82 -4.61 11.34
C THR A 164 23.01 -4.78 12.62
N MET A 165 22.60 -6.02 12.91
CA MET A 165 21.81 -6.40 14.07
C MET A 165 22.47 -7.59 14.78
N GLY A 166 23.19 -7.32 15.88
CA GLY A 166 24.08 -8.32 16.49
C GLY A 166 25.23 -8.65 15.55
N ASP A 167 25.52 -9.93 15.36
CA ASP A 167 26.61 -10.41 14.49
C ASP A 167 26.19 -10.60 13.02
N HIS A 168 24.98 -10.13 12.64
CA HIS A 168 24.42 -10.36 11.32
C HIS A 168 24.01 -9.06 10.63
N SER A 169 24.28 -8.98 9.32
CA SER A 169 23.70 -7.95 8.45
C SER A 169 22.28 -8.35 8.07
N VAL A 170 21.33 -7.45 8.25
CA VAL A 170 19.91 -7.62 7.97
C VAL A 170 19.47 -6.65 6.88
N THR A 171 18.74 -7.16 5.88
CA THR A 171 18.15 -6.34 4.82
C THR A 171 16.70 -6.01 5.19
N LEU A 172 16.36 -4.72 5.28
CA LEU A 172 15.04 -4.20 5.60
C LEU A 172 14.42 -3.49 4.39
N PRO A 173 13.11 -3.67 4.12
CA PRO A 173 12.46 -2.99 3.02
C PRO A 173 12.27 -1.50 3.33
N ARG A 174 12.51 -0.66 2.32
CA ARG A 174 12.23 0.77 2.39
C ARG A 174 10.75 1.04 2.10
N PRO A 175 10.00 1.64 3.04
CA PRO A 175 8.59 1.93 2.87
C PRO A 175 8.35 3.22 2.07
N PHE A 176 7.26 3.28 1.33
CA PHE A 176 6.71 4.54 0.83
C PHE A 176 5.73 5.12 1.86
N LEU A 177 6.00 6.34 2.33
CA LEU A 177 5.29 6.94 3.47
C LEU A 177 4.50 8.19 3.05
N PHE A 178 3.21 8.20 3.34
CA PHE A 178 2.32 9.32 3.04
C PHE A 178 1.48 9.70 4.26
N THR A 179 1.16 10.98 4.41
CA THR A 179 0.13 11.45 5.33
C THR A 179 -1.19 11.63 4.60
N LEU A 180 -2.26 11.07 5.18
CA LEU A 180 -3.63 11.32 4.77
C LEU A 180 -4.31 12.21 5.81
N GLN A 181 -4.72 13.41 5.41
CA GLN A 181 -5.31 14.39 6.33
C GLN A 181 -6.55 15.07 5.73
N PRO A 182 -7.61 15.28 6.52
CA PRO A 182 -8.75 16.09 6.06
C PRO A 182 -8.33 17.52 5.71
N THR A 183 -8.83 18.05 4.58
CA THR A 183 -8.73 19.49 4.27
C THR A 183 -9.68 20.28 5.18
N ALA A 184 -9.53 21.61 5.21
CA ALA A 184 -10.42 22.50 5.96
C ALA A 184 -11.91 22.38 5.58
N ARG A 185 -12.22 21.89 4.37
CA ARG A 185 -13.59 21.70 3.88
C ARG A 185 -14.17 20.32 4.22
N HIS A 186 -13.35 19.42 4.75
CA HIS A 186 -13.79 18.07 5.09
C HIS A 186 -14.69 18.09 6.34
N PRO A 187 -15.83 17.36 6.37
CA PRO A 187 -16.73 17.30 7.54
C PRO A 187 -16.04 16.93 8.86
N ASN A 188 -15.05 16.03 8.80
CA ASN A 188 -14.23 15.62 9.95
C ASN A 188 -12.97 16.46 10.18
N TYR A 189 -12.83 17.68 9.62
CA TYR A 189 -11.64 18.52 9.81
C TYR A 189 -11.34 18.81 11.30
N SER A 190 -12.37 19.12 12.10
CA SER A 190 -12.24 19.31 13.55
C SER A 190 -11.69 18.08 14.27
N ARG A 191 -11.86 16.90 13.67
CA ARG A 191 -11.39 15.60 14.18
C ARG A 191 -10.09 15.13 13.52
N SER A 192 -9.41 15.97 12.73
CA SER A 192 -8.22 15.63 11.94
C SER A 192 -7.20 14.80 12.74
N ARG A 193 -6.91 15.17 13.99
CA ARG A 193 -6.01 14.42 14.88
C ARG A 193 -6.35 12.94 15.04
N THR A 194 -7.63 12.59 15.02
CA THR A 194 -8.11 11.21 15.24
C THR A 194 -8.35 10.42 13.94
N VAL A 195 -8.62 11.12 12.83
CA VAL A 195 -8.95 10.48 11.54
C VAL A 195 -7.76 10.43 10.58
N SER A 196 -6.77 11.31 10.73
CA SER A 196 -5.55 11.30 9.92
C SER A 196 -4.77 9.99 10.10
N ARG A 197 -4.11 9.55 9.03
CA ARG A 197 -3.29 8.34 9.02
C ARG A 197 -1.97 8.59 8.31
N VAL A 198 -0.91 7.94 8.80
CA VAL A 198 0.26 7.67 7.96
C VAL A 198 -0.03 6.39 7.20
N VAL A 199 0.12 6.42 5.89
CA VAL A 199 0.05 5.25 5.03
C VAL A 199 1.48 4.81 4.75
N CYS A 200 1.76 3.55 5.04
CA CYS A 200 3.05 2.90 4.79
C CYS A 200 2.83 1.79 3.76
N LEU A 201 3.35 1.99 2.55
CA LEU A 201 3.24 1.06 1.42
C LEU A 201 4.57 0.35 1.19
N TYR A 202 4.54 -0.95 0.96
CA TYR A 202 5.72 -1.73 0.58
C TYR A 202 5.54 -2.34 -0.80
N ASP A 203 6.47 -2.05 -1.71
CA ASP A 203 6.62 -2.78 -2.99
C ASP A 203 7.58 -3.94 -2.77
N ASN A 204 7.04 -5.16 -2.67
CA ASN A 204 7.87 -6.34 -2.49
C ASN A 204 8.31 -6.89 -3.84
N ALA A 205 9.61 -7.08 -4.06
CA ALA A 205 10.10 -7.75 -5.25
C ALA A 205 9.49 -9.17 -5.37
N GLY A 206 9.09 -9.57 -6.57
CA GLY A 206 8.37 -10.84 -6.77
C GLY A 206 9.28 -12.05 -6.52
N GLU A 207 10.58 -11.87 -6.76
CA GLU A 207 11.66 -12.80 -6.51
C GLU A 207 11.84 -13.10 -5.02
N SER A 208 11.44 -12.17 -4.15
CA SER A 208 11.45 -12.37 -2.69
C SER A 208 10.55 -13.52 -2.27
N PHE A 209 9.56 -13.89 -3.08
CA PHE A 209 8.57 -14.94 -2.81
C PHE A 209 8.87 -16.25 -3.55
N LEU A 210 10.08 -16.40 -4.12
CA LEU A 210 10.54 -17.69 -4.61
C LEU A 210 10.97 -18.57 -3.41
N PRO A 211 10.86 -19.90 -3.52
CA PRO A 211 11.29 -20.82 -2.46
C PRO A 211 12.74 -20.56 -2.03
N GLY A 212 12.98 -20.46 -0.73
CA GLY A 212 14.32 -20.26 -0.14
C GLY A 212 14.79 -18.80 -0.03
N ALA A 213 14.01 -17.82 -0.51
CA ALA A 213 14.37 -16.40 -0.45
C ALA A 213 14.14 -15.74 0.93
N ASP A 214 13.34 -16.36 1.81
CA ASP A 214 13.09 -15.87 3.18
C ASP A 214 14.12 -16.48 4.14
N THR A 215 15.00 -15.65 4.68
CA THR A 215 16.06 -16.07 5.61
C THR A 215 16.02 -15.23 6.88
N VAL A 216 16.61 -15.72 7.97
CA VAL A 216 16.70 -14.98 9.25
C VAL A 216 17.40 -13.62 9.05
N SER A 217 18.38 -13.55 8.14
CA SER A 217 19.09 -12.34 7.72
C SER A 217 18.31 -11.43 6.76
N SER A 218 17.14 -11.85 6.29
CA SER A 218 16.29 -11.09 5.35
C SER A 218 14.82 -11.21 5.77
N PRO A 219 14.41 -10.61 6.90
CA PRO A 219 13.05 -10.62 7.42
C PRO A 219 12.13 -9.69 6.61
N VAL A 220 12.34 -9.66 5.29
CA VAL A 220 11.72 -8.73 4.34
C VAL A 220 10.21 -8.87 4.34
N THR A 221 9.64 -9.97 4.86
CA THR A 221 8.21 -10.27 4.81
C THR A 221 7.43 -10.10 6.13
N ARG A 222 8.07 -9.63 7.21
CA ARG A 222 7.36 -9.44 8.49
C ARG A 222 6.25 -8.38 8.43
N HIS A 223 6.37 -7.35 7.60
CA HIS A 223 5.28 -6.39 7.35
C HIS A 223 4.02 -7.04 6.80
N LEU A 224 4.10 -8.18 6.10
CA LEU A 224 2.92 -8.81 5.52
C LEU A 224 1.93 -9.19 6.62
N ALA A 225 2.43 -9.72 7.75
CA ALA A 225 1.60 -10.03 8.92
C ALA A 225 1.05 -8.77 9.63
N LEU A 226 1.71 -7.62 9.47
CA LEU A 226 1.32 -6.35 10.04
C LEU A 226 0.49 -5.47 9.10
N SER A 227 0.29 -5.88 7.86
CA SER A 227 -0.47 -5.13 6.87
C SER A 227 -1.96 -5.12 7.19
N ALA A 228 -2.58 -3.95 7.17
CA ALA A 228 -4.02 -3.77 7.30
C ALA A 228 -4.77 -4.35 6.09
N CYS A 229 -4.16 -4.33 4.90
CA CYS A 229 -4.66 -4.99 3.70
C CYS A 229 -3.47 -5.52 2.88
N LEU A 230 -3.66 -6.70 2.28
CA LEU A 230 -2.71 -7.31 1.35
C LEU A 230 -3.18 -7.12 -0.10
N PHE A 231 -2.34 -6.56 -0.96
CA PHE A 231 -2.60 -6.42 -2.39
C PHE A 231 -1.79 -7.45 -3.17
N PHE A 232 -2.45 -8.42 -3.78
CA PHE A 232 -1.79 -9.39 -4.65
C PHE A 232 -2.05 -9.05 -6.13
N CYS A 233 -1.01 -8.57 -6.81
CA CYS A 233 -1.03 -8.33 -8.25
C CYS A 233 -0.97 -9.65 -9.02
N PHE A 234 -2.10 -10.02 -9.61
CA PHE A 234 -2.21 -11.13 -10.54
C PHE A 234 -2.22 -10.57 -11.97
N ASP A 235 -1.35 -11.10 -12.83
CA ASP A 235 -1.19 -10.68 -14.23
C ASP A 235 -1.73 -11.76 -15.19
N PRO A 236 -2.94 -11.56 -15.75
CA PRO A 236 -3.50 -12.43 -16.76
C PRO A 236 -2.62 -12.69 -17.99
N THR A 237 -1.79 -11.74 -18.40
CA THR A 237 -0.93 -11.89 -19.61
C THR A 237 0.15 -12.95 -19.42
N GLN A 238 0.50 -13.28 -18.18
CA GLN A 238 1.46 -14.35 -17.85
C GLN A 238 0.83 -15.75 -17.84
N ASP A 239 -0.50 -15.86 -17.82
CA ASP A 239 -1.21 -17.14 -17.77
C ASP A 239 -1.59 -17.63 -19.19
N PRO A 240 -1.16 -18.85 -19.59
CA PRO A 240 -1.51 -19.42 -20.90
C PRO A 240 -3.02 -19.60 -21.14
N ARG A 241 -3.85 -19.74 -20.10
CA ARG A 241 -5.31 -19.91 -20.22
C ARG A 241 -5.98 -18.58 -20.53
N PHE A 242 -5.53 -17.49 -19.92
CA PHE A 242 -6.00 -16.14 -20.25
C PHE A 242 -5.63 -15.74 -21.68
N ARG A 243 -4.37 -15.99 -22.10
CA ARG A 243 -3.96 -15.73 -23.48
C ARG A 243 -4.82 -16.48 -24.50
N ARG A 244 -5.08 -17.77 -24.27
CA ARG A 244 -5.99 -18.57 -25.11
C ARG A 244 -7.41 -18.00 -25.13
N ALA A 245 -7.95 -17.61 -23.96
CA ALA A 245 -9.29 -17.02 -23.88
C ALA A 245 -9.40 -15.68 -24.64
N CYS A 246 -8.29 -14.94 -24.75
CA CYS A 246 -8.17 -13.65 -25.43
C CYS A 246 -7.80 -13.76 -26.92
N GLU A 247 -7.58 -14.95 -27.48
CA GLU A 247 -7.34 -15.15 -28.91
C GLU A 247 -8.49 -14.55 -29.74
N GLY A 248 -8.15 -13.70 -30.70
CA GLY A 248 -9.14 -12.97 -31.51
C GLY A 248 -9.91 -11.86 -30.79
N LYS A 249 -9.65 -11.62 -29.49
CA LYS A 249 -10.33 -10.61 -28.67
C LYS A 249 -9.38 -9.53 -28.13
N SER A 250 -8.07 -9.68 -28.29
CA SER A 250 -7.08 -8.69 -27.85
C SER A 250 -6.02 -8.49 -28.92
N THR A 251 -5.62 -7.23 -29.10
CA THR A 251 -4.48 -6.82 -29.94
C THR A 251 -3.25 -6.53 -29.11
N ASP A 252 -3.31 -6.72 -27.79
CA ASP A 252 -2.19 -6.46 -26.89
C ASP A 252 -1.02 -7.41 -27.22
N PRO A 253 0.20 -6.88 -27.48
CA PRO A 253 1.34 -7.72 -27.85
C PRO A 253 1.80 -8.67 -26.73
N GLN A 254 1.41 -8.44 -25.48
CA GLN A 254 1.65 -9.33 -24.33
C GLN A 254 0.67 -10.51 -24.30
N MET A 255 -0.48 -10.42 -24.99
CA MET A 255 -1.47 -11.50 -25.08
C MET A 255 -1.20 -12.49 -26.20
N VAL A 256 -0.43 -12.09 -27.22
CA VAL A 256 -0.10 -12.93 -28.36
C VAL A 256 0.84 -14.08 -27.96
N ALA A 257 0.59 -15.29 -28.47
CA ALA A 257 1.46 -16.44 -28.27
C ALA A 257 2.83 -16.22 -28.95
N ARG A 258 3.88 -15.94 -28.18
CA ARG A 258 5.26 -15.81 -28.71
C ARG A 258 6.02 -17.14 -28.62
N ALA A 259 6.48 -17.63 -29.78
CA ALA A 259 7.33 -18.81 -29.94
C ALA A 259 8.79 -18.59 -29.50
N SER A 260 9.24 -17.34 -29.40
CA SER A 260 10.58 -16.94 -28.97
C SER A 260 10.48 -16.06 -27.73
N ARG A 261 10.35 -16.68 -26.55
CA ARG A 261 10.38 -15.92 -25.29
C ARG A 261 11.83 -15.52 -25.00
N LEU A 262 12.04 -14.24 -24.74
CA LEU A 262 13.19 -13.81 -23.94
C LEU A 262 13.03 -14.43 -22.55
N ASP A 263 14.12 -14.84 -21.87
CA ASP A 263 14.07 -15.40 -20.50
C ASP A 263 13.28 -14.53 -19.50
N ARG A 264 13.12 -13.24 -19.81
CA ARG A 264 12.36 -12.25 -19.04
C ARG A 264 10.83 -12.46 -19.05
N GLU A 265 10.29 -13.33 -19.90
CA GLU A 265 8.85 -13.61 -20.09
C GLU A 265 8.49 -15.09 -19.78
N ALA A 266 9.31 -15.79 -18.98
CA ALA A 266 8.99 -17.14 -18.52
C ALA A 266 7.64 -17.14 -17.79
N SER A 267 6.80 -18.16 -18.05
CA SER A 267 5.51 -18.29 -17.37
C SER A 267 5.78 -18.61 -15.90
N VAL A 268 5.53 -17.63 -15.02
CA VAL A 268 5.65 -17.81 -13.58
C VAL A 268 4.34 -18.40 -13.06
N ARG A 269 4.43 -19.45 -12.24
CA ARG A 269 3.29 -20.00 -11.51
C ARG A 269 2.86 -19.03 -10.40
N GLN A 270 2.01 -18.07 -10.76
CA GLN A 270 1.58 -16.99 -9.84
C GLN A 270 0.88 -17.55 -8.58
N ASP A 271 0.26 -18.72 -8.68
CA ASP A 271 -0.35 -19.44 -7.56
C ASP A 271 0.69 -19.88 -6.51
N THR A 272 1.88 -20.30 -6.94
CA THR A 272 2.96 -20.66 -6.00
C THR A 272 3.47 -19.45 -5.23
N ILE A 273 3.55 -18.29 -5.88
CA ILE A 273 3.91 -17.01 -5.24
C ILE A 273 2.87 -16.61 -4.20
N LEU A 274 1.58 -16.76 -4.53
CA LEU A 274 0.48 -16.50 -3.60
C LEU A 274 0.54 -17.44 -2.39
N LEU A 275 0.71 -18.75 -2.62
CA LEU A 275 0.79 -19.75 -1.55
C LEU A 275 2.00 -19.51 -0.62
N GLU A 276 3.16 -19.15 -1.17
CA GLU A 276 4.34 -18.81 -0.38
C GLU A 276 4.09 -17.57 0.49
N ALA A 277 3.49 -16.52 -0.09
CA ALA A 277 3.12 -15.32 0.67
C ALA A 277 2.12 -15.64 1.80
N ILE A 278 1.12 -16.47 1.52
CA ILE A 278 0.14 -16.95 2.51
C ILE A 278 0.85 -17.68 3.65
N GLN A 279 1.76 -18.60 3.34
CA GLN A 279 2.49 -19.36 4.35
C GLN A 279 3.35 -18.44 5.23
N ARG A 280 3.99 -17.42 4.67
CA ARG A 280 4.77 -16.44 5.44
C ARG A 280 3.89 -15.61 6.36
N VAL A 281 2.75 -15.12 5.87
CA VAL A 281 1.79 -14.38 6.71
C VAL A 281 1.31 -15.27 7.85
N ARG A 282 0.93 -16.53 7.57
CA ARG A 282 0.52 -17.49 8.61
C ARG A 282 1.60 -17.68 9.67
N ARG A 283 2.84 -17.90 9.25
CA ARG A 283 3.99 -18.08 10.14
C ARG A 283 4.22 -16.86 11.03
N HIS A 284 4.26 -15.66 10.46
CA HIS A 284 4.57 -14.43 11.20
C HIS A 284 3.40 -13.90 12.04
N ALA A 285 2.16 -14.15 11.62
CA ALA A 285 0.98 -13.80 12.40
C ALA A 285 0.58 -14.88 13.42
N GLY A 286 1.30 -16.01 13.48
CA GLY A 286 1.01 -17.12 14.41
C GLY A 286 -0.34 -17.80 14.14
N LEU A 287 -0.77 -17.86 12.87
CA LEU A 287 -2.05 -18.44 12.48
C LEU A 287 -1.95 -19.97 12.40
N ARG A 288 -2.98 -20.67 12.87
CA ARG A 288 -3.16 -22.12 12.63
C ARG A 288 -3.42 -22.36 11.14
N GLU A 289 -3.18 -23.58 10.65
CA GLU A 289 -3.38 -23.93 9.24
C GLU A 289 -4.82 -23.75 8.76
N ASP A 290 -5.79 -24.06 9.62
CA ASP A 290 -7.24 -23.96 9.37
C ASP A 290 -7.81 -22.55 9.64
N GLN A 291 -7.03 -21.65 10.23
CA GLN A 291 -7.50 -20.34 10.64
C GLN A 291 -7.49 -19.36 9.46
N LEU A 292 -8.60 -18.71 9.18
CA LEU A 292 -8.65 -17.62 8.20
C LEU A 292 -8.04 -16.33 8.78
N HIS A 293 -7.26 -15.64 7.97
CA HIS A 293 -6.73 -14.32 8.28
C HIS A 293 -7.85 -13.28 8.29
N GLN A 294 -7.88 -12.46 9.35
CA GLN A 294 -8.96 -11.51 9.62
C GLN A 294 -8.85 -10.21 8.81
N ARG A 295 -7.68 -9.96 8.20
CA ARG A 295 -7.44 -8.75 7.43
C ARG A 295 -7.71 -9.03 5.95
N PRO A 296 -8.26 -8.04 5.23
CA PRO A 296 -8.65 -8.24 3.85
C PRO A 296 -7.46 -8.49 2.93
N MET A 297 -7.73 -9.24 1.87
CA MET A 297 -6.85 -9.35 0.72
C MET A 297 -7.59 -8.87 -0.52
N VAL A 298 -6.92 -8.04 -1.31
CA VAL A 298 -7.38 -7.61 -2.62
C VAL A 298 -6.52 -8.29 -3.67
N ILE A 299 -7.15 -9.09 -4.53
CA ILE A 299 -6.51 -9.56 -5.75
C ILE A 299 -6.65 -8.46 -6.80
N VAL A 300 -5.54 -7.79 -7.06
CA VAL A 300 -5.41 -6.74 -8.06
C VAL A 300 -5.16 -7.41 -9.40
N VAL A 301 -6.20 -7.52 -10.24
CA VAL A 301 -6.14 -8.19 -11.54
C VAL A 301 -5.63 -7.17 -12.56
N THR A 302 -4.35 -7.22 -12.88
CA THR A 302 -3.64 -6.17 -13.63
C THR A 302 -3.90 -6.24 -15.14
N LYS A 303 -3.52 -5.16 -15.84
CA LYS A 303 -3.59 -5.04 -17.30
C LYS A 303 -5.00 -5.24 -17.86
N TRP A 304 -6.01 -4.73 -17.15
CA TRP A 304 -7.44 -4.83 -17.55
C TRP A 304 -7.66 -4.51 -19.03
N ASP A 305 -6.99 -3.49 -19.54
CA ASP A 305 -7.02 -3.06 -20.94
C ASP A 305 -6.72 -4.19 -21.95
N SER A 306 -5.86 -5.15 -21.57
CA SER A 306 -5.43 -6.26 -22.43
C SER A 306 -6.44 -7.42 -22.51
N TRP A 307 -7.38 -7.53 -21.55
CA TRP A 307 -8.35 -8.64 -21.47
C TRP A 307 -9.79 -8.23 -21.14
N LYS A 308 -10.11 -6.94 -21.06
CA LYS A 308 -11.47 -6.42 -20.75
C LYS A 308 -12.57 -7.02 -21.61
N ASN A 309 -12.26 -7.41 -22.84
CA ASN A 309 -13.19 -8.04 -23.78
C ASN A 309 -13.67 -9.44 -23.35
N LEU A 310 -13.09 -10.04 -22.30
CA LEU A 310 -13.62 -11.24 -21.66
C LEU A 310 -14.85 -10.95 -20.77
N LEU A 311 -15.03 -9.69 -20.35
CA LEU A 311 -16.11 -9.23 -19.49
C LEU A 311 -16.69 -7.91 -20.03
N PRO A 312 -17.28 -7.92 -21.23
CA PRO A 312 -17.74 -6.69 -21.92
C PRO A 312 -18.86 -5.96 -21.18
N ASP A 313 -19.59 -6.64 -20.30
CA ASP A 313 -20.73 -6.07 -19.56
C ASP A 313 -20.30 -5.27 -18.32
N LEU A 314 -19.02 -5.30 -17.96
CA LEU A 314 -18.55 -4.60 -16.77
C LEU A 314 -18.51 -3.08 -17.00
N PRO A 315 -18.99 -2.27 -16.03
CA PRO A 315 -18.98 -0.82 -16.16
C PRO A 315 -17.54 -0.28 -16.17
N ASN A 316 -17.28 0.65 -17.08
CA ASN A 316 -15.99 1.37 -17.13
C ASN A 316 -15.96 2.59 -16.19
N ASP A 317 -17.12 3.06 -15.72
CA ASP A 317 -17.24 4.24 -14.88
C ASP A 317 -16.61 4.03 -13.50
N ALA A 318 -16.00 5.09 -12.96
CA ALA A 318 -15.43 5.07 -11.63
C ALA A 318 -16.44 4.63 -10.54
N PRO A 319 -16.01 3.88 -9.51
CA PRO A 319 -16.91 3.38 -8.47
C PRO A 319 -17.11 4.40 -7.34
N TYR A 320 -17.25 5.68 -7.67
CA TYR A 320 -17.57 6.74 -6.72
C TYR A 320 -18.48 7.78 -7.38
N PHE A 321 -19.41 8.33 -6.60
CA PHE A 321 -20.48 9.19 -7.10
C PHE A 321 -20.79 10.32 -6.11
N ASP A 322 -21.44 11.37 -6.62
CA ASP A 322 -21.90 12.49 -5.81
C ASP A 322 -23.24 12.14 -5.14
N ILE A 323 -23.40 12.50 -3.86
CA ILE A 323 -24.68 12.46 -3.16
C ILE A 323 -25.16 13.90 -2.98
N ALA A 324 -26.40 14.19 -3.37
CA ALA A 324 -26.98 15.52 -3.23
C ALA A 324 -26.88 16.02 -1.78
N GLY A 325 -26.34 17.22 -1.60
CA GLY A 325 -26.14 17.84 -0.29
C GLY A 325 -24.92 17.36 0.50
N GLN A 326 -24.14 16.41 -0.02
CA GLN A 326 -22.87 16.01 0.61
C GLN A 326 -21.68 16.70 -0.07
N PRO A 327 -20.70 17.18 0.70
CA PRO A 327 -19.52 17.86 0.15
C PRO A 327 -18.46 16.88 -0.40
N LEU A 328 -18.62 15.58 -0.14
CA LEU A 328 -17.70 14.52 -0.53
C LEU A 328 -18.40 13.56 -1.50
N ARG A 329 -17.63 13.00 -2.43
CA ARG A 329 -18.04 11.81 -3.15
C ARG A 329 -18.06 10.61 -2.22
N THR A 330 -18.94 9.66 -2.58
CA THR A 330 -19.11 8.41 -1.85
C THR A 330 -18.58 7.26 -2.69
N LEU A 331 -17.78 6.40 -2.07
CA LEU A 331 -17.31 5.15 -2.68
C LEU A 331 -18.46 4.14 -2.74
N ASN A 332 -18.73 3.62 -3.94
CA ASN A 332 -19.77 2.63 -4.21
C ASN A 332 -19.20 1.22 -4.00
N LEU A 333 -19.35 0.69 -2.78
CA LEU A 333 -18.85 -0.64 -2.46
C LEU A 333 -19.66 -1.76 -3.14
N ASP A 334 -20.94 -1.53 -3.44
CA ASP A 334 -21.75 -2.53 -4.14
C ASP A 334 -21.31 -2.70 -5.60
N ARG A 335 -20.88 -1.62 -6.26
CA ARG A 335 -20.26 -1.72 -7.59
C ARG A 335 -18.94 -2.49 -7.52
N ILE A 336 -18.10 -2.21 -6.53
CA ILE A 336 -16.83 -2.94 -6.34
C ILE A 336 -17.11 -4.43 -6.11
N ARG A 337 -18.09 -4.77 -5.27
CA ARG A 337 -18.53 -6.15 -5.03
C ARG A 337 -19.05 -6.81 -6.31
N HIS A 338 -19.93 -6.15 -7.06
CA HIS A 338 -20.44 -6.69 -8.32
C HIS A 338 -19.33 -7.01 -9.33
N VAL A 339 -18.37 -6.10 -9.49
CA VAL A 339 -17.20 -6.34 -10.35
C VAL A 339 -16.34 -7.49 -9.80
N SER A 340 -16.12 -7.51 -8.48
CA SER A 340 -15.39 -8.58 -7.80
C SER A 340 -16.01 -9.95 -8.06
N ASP A 341 -17.33 -10.10 -7.95
CA ASP A 341 -18.05 -11.36 -8.17
C ASP A 341 -17.89 -11.85 -9.62
N ARG A 342 -17.96 -10.94 -10.60
CA ARG A 342 -17.76 -11.27 -12.02
C ARG A 342 -16.32 -11.68 -12.30
N LEU A 343 -15.34 -11.02 -11.68
CA LEU A 343 -13.93 -11.38 -11.79
C LEU A 343 -13.63 -12.71 -11.11
N GLU A 344 -14.18 -12.96 -9.93
CA GLU A 344 -14.05 -14.24 -9.25
C GLU A 344 -14.58 -15.36 -10.13
N SER A 345 -15.77 -15.19 -10.74
CA SER A 345 -16.34 -16.20 -11.65
C SER A 345 -15.44 -16.49 -12.85
N LEU A 346 -14.84 -15.45 -13.45
CA LEU A 346 -13.88 -15.62 -14.56
C LEU A 346 -12.62 -16.35 -14.09
N LEU A 347 -12.03 -15.92 -12.97
CA LEU A 347 -10.83 -16.52 -12.39
C LEU A 347 -11.09 -17.95 -11.92
N ARG A 348 -12.27 -18.28 -11.41
CA ARG A 348 -12.64 -19.65 -11.03
C ARG A 348 -12.69 -20.58 -12.25
N THR A 349 -13.02 -20.04 -13.42
CA THR A 349 -13.03 -20.78 -14.69
C THR A 349 -11.62 -20.93 -15.26
N LEU A 350 -10.84 -19.85 -15.28
CA LEU A 350 -9.52 -19.85 -15.93
C LEU A 350 -8.39 -20.28 -14.99
N CYS A 351 -8.36 -19.78 -13.76
CA CYS A 351 -7.30 -19.96 -12.76
C CYS A 351 -7.87 -20.36 -11.39
N PRO A 352 -8.60 -21.50 -11.28
CA PRO A 352 -9.28 -21.92 -10.05
C PRO A 352 -8.34 -21.99 -8.83
N GLU A 353 -7.07 -22.34 -9.05
CA GLU A 353 -6.07 -22.45 -8.00
C GLU A 353 -5.77 -21.11 -7.29
N ILE A 354 -5.85 -19.97 -8.00
CA ILE A 354 -5.67 -18.63 -7.40
C ILE A 354 -6.84 -18.32 -6.47
N VAL A 355 -8.07 -18.55 -6.96
CA VAL A 355 -9.30 -18.29 -6.19
C VAL A 355 -9.34 -19.18 -4.96
N ALA A 356 -9.07 -20.48 -5.12
CA ALA A 356 -9.06 -21.43 -4.01
C ALA A 356 -8.00 -21.08 -2.94
N ALA A 357 -6.79 -20.71 -3.35
CA ALA A 357 -5.73 -20.32 -2.42
C ALA A 357 -6.10 -19.06 -1.63
N ALA A 358 -6.66 -18.05 -2.29
CA ALA A 358 -7.06 -16.81 -1.62
C ALA A 358 -8.26 -17.01 -0.68
N GLN A 359 -9.30 -17.74 -1.11
CA GLN A 359 -10.48 -18.05 -0.30
C GLN A 359 -10.15 -18.92 0.92
N GLY A 360 -9.21 -19.84 0.79
CA GLY A 360 -8.72 -20.65 1.91
C GLY A 360 -7.84 -19.88 2.89
N PHE A 361 -7.52 -18.62 2.62
CA PHE A 361 -6.62 -17.81 3.44
C PHE A 361 -7.30 -16.65 4.16
N VAL A 362 -8.12 -15.84 3.49
CA VAL A 362 -8.73 -14.63 4.10
C VAL A 362 -10.24 -14.77 4.28
N GLN A 363 -10.78 -14.03 5.25
CA GLN A 363 -12.24 -13.88 5.39
C GLN A 363 -12.84 -12.86 4.41
N ASP A 364 -12.13 -11.77 4.14
CA ASP A 364 -12.55 -10.70 3.23
C ASP A 364 -11.63 -10.71 2.01
N LEU A 365 -12.18 -11.15 0.88
CA LEU A 365 -11.51 -11.27 -0.40
C LEU A 365 -12.24 -10.42 -1.42
N THR A 366 -11.52 -9.52 -2.08
CA THR A 366 -12.08 -8.70 -3.17
C THR A 366 -11.18 -8.77 -4.40
N PHE A 367 -11.77 -8.94 -5.58
CA PHE A 367 -11.07 -8.88 -6.87
C PHE A 367 -11.33 -7.53 -7.51
N ILE A 368 -10.27 -6.82 -7.91
CA ILE A 368 -10.39 -5.49 -8.53
C ILE A 368 -9.57 -5.45 -9.82
N PRO A 369 -10.18 -5.14 -10.98
CA PRO A 369 -9.45 -4.99 -12.22
C PRO A 369 -8.74 -3.64 -12.23
N VAL A 370 -7.49 -3.62 -12.65
CA VAL A 370 -6.73 -2.38 -12.80
C VAL A 370 -5.97 -2.38 -14.12
N SER A 371 -5.83 -1.20 -14.71
CA SER A 371 -4.81 -0.95 -15.72
C SER A 371 -3.96 0.23 -15.28
N ALA A 372 -2.68 -0.02 -15.02
CA ALA A 372 -1.77 1.03 -14.59
C ALA A 372 -1.51 2.06 -15.68
N THR A 373 -1.48 1.62 -16.94
CA THR A 373 -1.19 2.45 -18.10
C THR A 373 -2.42 2.79 -18.94
N GLY A 374 -3.53 2.08 -18.74
CA GLY A 374 -4.75 2.23 -19.55
C GLY A 374 -4.72 1.51 -20.90
N ARG A 375 -3.54 1.04 -21.32
CA ARG A 375 -3.29 0.46 -22.63
C ARG A 375 -2.08 -0.47 -22.62
N GLY A 376 -2.07 -1.35 -23.61
CA GLY A 376 -0.96 -2.27 -23.87
C GLY A 376 0.30 -1.56 -24.36
N PRO A 377 1.49 -2.15 -24.12
CA PRO A 377 2.76 -1.58 -24.54
C PRO A 377 2.94 -1.62 -26.04
N GLU A 378 3.71 -0.67 -26.54
CA GLU A 378 4.22 -0.65 -27.91
C GLU A 378 5.61 -1.29 -27.95
N ARG A 379 5.92 -1.90 -29.10
CA ARG A 379 7.24 -2.46 -29.33
C ARG A 379 8.14 -1.41 -29.97
N ASP A 380 9.25 -1.12 -29.33
CA ASP A 380 10.30 -0.29 -29.90
C ASP A 380 10.86 -0.98 -31.15
N PRO A 381 10.83 -0.34 -32.33
CA PRO A 381 11.30 -0.93 -33.58
C PRO A 381 12.82 -1.15 -33.61
N THR A 382 13.58 -0.38 -32.84
CA THR A 382 15.05 -0.44 -32.79
C THR A 382 15.53 -1.44 -31.76
N THR A 383 15.02 -1.37 -30.53
CA THR A 383 15.49 -2.22 -29.42
C THR A 383 14.69 -3.52 -29.29
N GLY A 384 13.50 -3.59 -29.90
CA GLY A 384 12.56 -4.70 -29.75
C GLY A 384 11.92 -4.79 -28.37
N SER A 385 12.24 -3.86 -27.46
CA SER A 385 11.72 -3.78 -26.10
C SER A 385 10.28 -3.28 -26.08
N LEU A 386 9.57 -3.59 -25.01
CA LEU A 386 8.21 -3.09 -24.78
C LEU A 386 8.28 -1.82 -23.94
N GLY A 387 7.59 -0.78 -24.38
CA GLY A 387 7.45 0.48 -23.67
C GLY A 387 6.08 1.10 -23.88
N ILE A 388 5.78 2.15 -23.13
CA ILE A 388 4.52 2.90 -23.21
C ILE A 388 4.88 4.35 -23.50
N ARG A 389 4.08 5.04 -24.31
CA ARG A 389 4.23 6.49 -24.50
C ARG A 389 3.56 7.24 -23.34
N PRO A 390 4.27 8.15 -22.65
CA PRO A 390 3.70 8.94 -21.55
C PRO A 390 2.38 9.64 -21.90
N ARG A 391 2.24 10.25 -23.09
CA ARG A 391 1.00 10.95 -23.51
C ARG A 391 -0.24 10.06 -23.52
N ASP A 392 -0.02 8.77 -23.67
CA ASP A 392 -1.04 7.78 -23.92
C ASP A 392 -1.46 7.05 -22.65
N ILE A 393 -0.86 7.38 -21.50
CA ILE A 393 -1.15 6.77 -20.20
C ILE A 393 -2.48 7.28 -19.66
N GLU A 394 -3.45 6.37 -19.51
CA GLU A 394 -4.78 6.65 -18.96
C GLU A 394 -5.17 5.58 -17.92
N PRO A 395 -4.72 5.70 -16.66
CA PRO A 395 -4.90 4.63 -15.67
C PRO A 395 -6.39 4.31 -15.41
N TYR A 396 -6.72 3.02 -15.36
CA TYR A 396 -8.05 2.51 -15.03
C TYR A 396 -8.05 1.91 -13.62
N TRP A 397 -8.87 2.48 -12.74
CA TRP A 397 -9.21 1.98 -11.41
C TRP A 397 -8.01 1.71 -10.47
N VAL A 398 -6.83 2.22 -10.78
CA VAL A 398 -5.62 2.04 -9.96
C VAL A 398 -5.78 2.59 -8.54
N GLU A 399 -6.61 3.62 -8.35
CA GLU A 399 -6.93 4.17 -7.03
C GLU A 399 -7.87 3.27 -6.22
N VAL A 400 -8.69 2.45 -6.88
CA VAL A 400 -9.83 1.75 -6.26
C VAL A 400 -9.40 0.75 -5.19
N PRO A 401 -8.35 -0.10 -5.38
CA PRO A 401 -7.87 -0.98 -4.32
C PRO A 401 -7.51 -0.23 -3.03
N MET A 402 -6.88 0.93 -3.15
CA MET A 402 -6.48 1.72 -2.00
C MET A 402 -7.64 2.47 -1.37
N LEU A 403 -8.54 3.05 -2.16
CA LEU A 403 -9.78 3.66 -1.64
C LEU A 403 -10.62 2.62 -0.88
N TYR A 404 -10.72 1.39 -1.40
CA TYR A 404 -11.36 0.26 -0.70
C TYR A 404 -10.68 0.00 0.64
N ALA A 405 -9.36 -0.20 0.66
CA ALA A 405 -8.61 -0.49 1.88
C ALA A 405 -8.70 0.65 2.93
N ILE A 406 -8.56 1.91 2.50
CA ILE A 406 -8.71 3.09 3.36
C ILE A 406 -10.13 3.15 3.94
N SER A 407 -11.16 2.82 3.16
CA SER A 407 -12.54 2.86 3.64
C SER A 407 -12.82 1.86 4.77
N GLN A 408 -12.09 0.73 4.79
CA GLN A 408 -12.21 -0.29 5.84
C GLN A 408 -11.44 0.10 7.11
N TRP A 409 -10.20 0.61 6.96
CA TRP A 409 -9.25 0.77 8.08
C TRP A 409 -9.00 2.21 8.55
N ALA A 410 -9.33 3.20 7.72
CA ALA A 410 -9.22 4.62 8.04
C ALA A 410 -10.61 5.29 8.04
N ARG A 411 -11.51 4.72 8.85
CA ARG A 411 -12.89 5.21 9.00
C ARG A 411 -12.91 6.71 9.28
N GLY A 412 -13.71 7.43 8.51
CA GLY A 412 -13.89 8.88 8.65
C GLY A 412 -13.09 9.75 7.67
N LEU A 413 -12.22 9.17 6.84
CA LEU A 413 -11.60 9.90 5.71
C LEU A 413 -12.36 9.74 4.39
N ILE A 414 -13.00 8.59 4.17
CA ILE A 414 -13.75 8.29 2.94
C ILE A 414 -15.14 7.79 3.32
N GLY A 415 -16.18 8.40 2.73
CA GLY A 415 -17.56 7.95 2.84
C GLY A 415 -17.81 6.73 1.93
N THR A 416 -18.63 5.79 2.40
CA THR A 416 -19.01 4.60 1.62
C THR A 416 -20.51 4.43 1.57
N GLN A 417 -21.00 3.88 0.47
CA GLN A 417 -22.34 3.34 0.35
C GLN A 417 -22.26 1.82 0.34
N GLN A 418 -23.14 1.18 1.11
CA GLN A 418 -23.46 -0.24 0.99
C GLN A 418 -24.98 -0.38 1.05
N MET A 419 -25.57 -1.14 0.14
CA MET A 419 -26.95 -1.61 0.28
C MET A 419 -27.02 -2.48 1.52
N ILE A 420 -27.89 -2.10 2.46
CA ILE A 420 -28.24 -2.96 3.59
C ILE A 420 -29.18 -4.03 3.03
N PRO A 421 -28.83 -5.34 3.11
CA PRO A 421 -29.74 -6.40 2.69
C PRO A 421 -31.05 -6.28 3.47
N ALA A 422 -32.19 -6.28 2.75
CA ALA A 422 -33.51 -6.29 3.37
C ALA A 422 -33.64 -7.55 4.24
N GLY A 423 -33.48 -7.40 5.56
CA GLY A 423 -33.45 -8.53 6.50
C GLY A 423 -32.79 -8.27 7.86
N ARG A 424 -32.09 -7.14 8.05
CA ARG A 424 -31.66 -6.69 9.39
C ARG A 424 -32.38 -5.39 9.74
N ASN A 425 -33.37 -5.49 10.61
CA ASN A 425 -34.21 -4.39 11.08
C ASN A 425 -33.40 -3.12 11.39
N ALA A 426 -33.75 -2.06 10.66
CA ALA A 426 -33.56 -0.69 11.12
C ALA A 426 -34.45 -0.49 12.35
N GLY A 427 -33.85 -0.46 13.53
CA GLY A 427 -34.56 -0.37 14.79
C GLY A 427 -33.68 0.07 15.94
N ALA A 428 -33.02 1.23 15.79
CA ALA A 428 -32.57 2.05 16.92
C ALA A 428 -32.21 3.45 16.40
N SER A 429 -33.18 4.36 16.38
CA SER A 429 -32.90 5.79 16.37
C SER A 429 -32.22 6.17 17.69
N PRO A 430 -31.15 6.99 17.70
CA PRO A 430 -30.70 7.63 18.92
C PRO A 430 -31.66 8.78 19.21
N LEU A 431 -32.49 8.62 20.24
CA LEU A 431 -33.26 9.72 20.80
C LEU A 431 -32.31 10.77 21.38
N SER A 432 -32.37 11.96 20.80
CA SER A 432 -32.05 13.22 21.45
C SER A 432 -33.08 13.46 22.56
N GLY A 433 -32.62 13.89 23.74
CA GLY A 433 -33.50 14.22 24.86
C GLY A 433 -32.74 14.74 26.08
N SER A 434 -32.74 16.05 26.23
CA SER A 434 -32.13 16.88 27.26
C SER A 434 -32.68 16.69 28.69
N ASN A 435 -31.78 16.92 29.67
CA ASN A 435 -31.96 17.48 31.02
C ASN A 435 -33.37 17.61 31.62
N ALA A 436 -33.53 17.09 32.85
CA ALA A 436 -34.11 17.81 33.99
C ALA A 436 -33.71 17.10 35.30
N GLY A 437 -33.20 17.87 36.26
CA GLY A 437 -32.87 17.38 37.61
C GLY A 437 -34.08 17.29 38.52
N SER A 438 -33.97 16.51 39.59
CA SER A 438 -34.44 16.85 40.95
C SER A 438 -34.20 15.67 41.90
N ASP A 439 -33.76 16.05 43.10
CA ASP A 439 -34.00 15.45 44.41
C ASP A 439 -33.39 14.10 44.81
N ARG A 440 -32.40 14.23 45.72
CA ARG A 440 -32.10 13.28 46.79
C ARG A 440 -33.34 13.03 47.66
N PRO A 441 -33.38 11.91 48.41
CA PRO A 441 -32.95 12.06 49.81
C PRO A 441 -32.01 10.97 50.31
N ARG A 442 -31.29 11.35 51.36
CA ARG A 442 -30.50 10.51 52.26
C ARG A 442 -31.33 9.39 52.87
N SER A 443 -30.73 8.22 53.08
CA SER A 443 -30.87 7.51 54.36
C SER A 443 -29.60 6.73 54.68
N GLU A 444 -29.10 6.97 55.89
CA GLU A 444 -28.07 6.24 56.59
C GLU A 444 -28.64 4.92 57.17
N ASN A 445 -27.76 3.93 57.33
CA ASN A 445 -27.65 2.93 58.41
C ASN A 445 -27.50 1.49 57.90
N GLN A 446 -26.26 1.03 57.75
CA GLN A 446 -25.54 0.13 58.66
C GLN A 446 -24.16 -0.22 58.09
#